data_AF-A0A6A6J717-F1
#
_entry.id   AF-A0A6A6J717-F1
#
_cell.length_a   1.000
_cell.length_b   1.000
_cell.length_c   1.000
_cell.angle_alpha   90.00
_cell.angle_beta   90.00
_cell.angle_gamma   90.00
#
_symmetry.space_group_name_H-M   'P 1'
#
loop_
_entity.id
_entity.type
_entity.pdbx_description
1 polymer ?
#
loop_
_entity_poly.entity_id
_entity_poly.type
_entity_poly.pdbx_seq_one_letter_code
_entity_poly.pdbx_strand_id
1 'polypeptide(L)'
;MPRLDEHTQQYLRDAETGVLRGTERAWDSFTKFALRDNVLEVAAGLIIATAFTALTTSLITSIFLPLISLLPFLSHNLSLQFLTLRRGPAYNATLPSGYNTPAQALDDGAVVLAWGDFLDKVVRFFAIAGVLWVVALGYGREVGE
;
A
#
# COMPACT_ATOMS: atom_id res chain seq x y z
N MET A 1 -12.66 6.37 -50.98
CA MET A 1 -12.42 5.42 -49.87
C MET A 1 -12.18 4.04 -50.50
N PRO A 2 -11.05 3.38 -50.21
CA PRO A 2 -10.77 2.03 -50.74
C PRO A 2 -11.84 1.05 -50.21
N ARG A 3 -12.46 0.28 -51.11
CA ARG A 3 -13.43 -0.75 -50.71
C ARG A 3 -12.65 -1.95 -50.17
N LEU A 4 -12.88 -2.28 -48.91
CA LEU A 4 -12.41 -3.55 -48.34
C LEU A 4 -13.06 -4.69 -49.14
N ASP A 5 -12.26 -5.65 -49.57
CA ASP A 5 -12.68 -6.84 -50.30
C ASP A 5 -13.56 -7.75 -49.42
N GLU A 6 -14.44 -8.53 -50.04
CA GLU A 6 -15.42 -9.39 -49.34
C GLU A 6 -14.76 -10.36 -48.37
N HIS A 7 -13.54 -10.83 -48.68
CA HIS A 7 -12.76 -11.68 -47.80
C HIS A 7 -12.37 -10.96 -46.50
N THR A 8 -11.91 -9.71 -46.56
CA THR A 8 -11.57 -8.92 -45.38
C THR A 8 -12.80 -8.61 -44.54
N GLN A 9 -13.95 -8.34 -45.15
CA GLN A 9 -15.23 -8.18 -44.45
C GLN A 9 -15.62 -9.45 -43.68
N GLN A 10 -15.36 -10.62 -44.27
CA GLN A 10 -15.68 -11.90 -43.65
C GLN A 10 -14.74 -12.23 -42.48
N TYR A 11 -13.43 -11.98 -42.61
CA TYR A 11 -12.48 -12.10 -41.51
C TYR A 11 -12.83 -11.21 -40.31
N LEU A 12 -13.29 -9.98 -40.56
CA LEU A 12 -13.67 -9.07 -39.48
C LEU A 12 -14.95 -9.54 -38.76
N ARG A 13 -15.93 -10.08 -39.49
CA ARG A 13 -17.15 -10.66 -38.90
C ARG A 13 -16.88 -11.94 -38.10
N ASP A 14 -15.98 -12.80 -38.60
CA ASP A 14 -15.58 -14.02 -37.91
C ASP A 14 -14.72 -13.71 -36.66
N ALA A 15 -13.88 -12.67 -36.73
CA ALA A 15 -13.16 -12.17 -35.56
C ALA A 15 -14.10 -11.55 -34.52
N GLU A 16 -15.08 -10.74 -34.95
CA GLU A 16 -16.07 -10.12 -34.07
C GLU A 16 -16.92 -11.17 -33.34
N THR A 17 -17.40 -12.19 -34.07
CA THR A 17 -18.18 -13.30 -33.47
C THR A 17 -17.34 -14.25 -32.62
N GLY A 18 -16.05 -14.43 -32.96
CA GLY A 18 -15.10 -15.21 -32.15
C GLY A 18 -14.76 -14.55 -30.81
N VAL A 19 -14.58 -13.23 -30.80
CA VAL A 19 -14.30 -12.45 -29.58
C VAL A 19 -15.49 -12.46 -28.63
N LEU A 20 -16.71 -12.24 -29.12
CA LEU A 20 -17.93 -12.23 -28.28
C LEU A 20 -18.22 -13.59 -27.65
N ARG A 21 -17.97 -14.69 -28.37
CA ARG A 21 -18.09 -16.05 -27.80
C ARG A 21 -16.97 -16.38 -26.82
N GLY A 22 -15.79 -15.80 -27.03
CA GLY A 22 -14.66 -15.94 -26.13
C GLY A 22 -14.90 -15.25 -24.78
N THR A 23 -15.47 -14.04 -24.81
CA THR A 23 -15.77 -13.26 -23.60
C THR A 23 -16.87 -13.92 -22.76
N GLU A 24 -17.94 -14.42 -23.38
CA GLU A 24 -19.01 -15.15 -22.66
C GLU A 24 -18.48 -16.41 -21.96
N ARG A 25 -17.64 -17.20 -22.65
CA ARG A 25 -17.02 -18.41 -22.06
C ARG A 25 -16.01 -18.09 -20.99
N ALA A 26 -15.21 -17.03 -21.17
CA ALA A 26 -14.26 -16.57 -20.17
C ALA A 26 -14.99 -16.09 -18.90
N TRP A 27 -16.10 -15.37 -19.05
CA TRP A 27 -16.92 -14.91 -17.94
C TRP A 27 -17.60 -16.05 -17.18
N ASP A 28 -18.18 -17.03 -17.89
CA ASP A 28 -18.78 -18.22 -17.27
C ASP A 28 -17.73 -19.05 -16.52
N SER A 29 -16.55 -19.23 -17.12
CA SER A 29 -15.41 -19.93 -16.49
C SER A 29 -14.90 -19.18 -15.25
N PHE A 30 -14.76 -17.85 -15.33
CA PHE A 30 -14.37 -17.01 -14.20
C PHE A 30 -15.40 -17.09 -13.07
N THR A 31 -16.68 -16.99 -13.38
CA THR A 31 -17.77 -17.08 -12.38
C THR A 31 -17.74 -18.43 -11.67
N LYS A 32 -17.58 -19.54 -12.42
CA LYS A 32 -17.40 -20.89 -11.86
C LYS A 32 -16.12 -21.06 -11.06
N PHE A 33 -15.08 -20.27 -11.33
CA PHE A 33 -13.86 -20.24 -10.53
C PHE A 33 -14.02 -19.43 -9.24
N ALA A 34 -14.58 -18.22 -9.33
CA ALA A 34 -14.75 -17.30 -8.21
C ALA A 34 -15.79 -17.80 -7.19
N LEU A 35 -16.84 -18.49 -7.64
CA LEU A 35 -17.87 -19.09 -6.78
C LEU A 35 -17.43 -20.40 -6.12
N ARG A 36 -16.18 -20.84 -6.27
CA ARG A 36 -15.68 -21.98 -5.49
C ARG A 36 -15.52 -21.55 -4.04
N ASP A 37 -16.08 -22.32 -3.12
CA ASP A 37 -16.06 -22.02 -1.68
C ASP A 37 -14.63 -21.76 -1.16
N ASN A 38 -13.64 -22.57 -1.57
CA ASN A 38 -12.24 -22.38 -1.19
C ASN A 38 -11.63 -21.06 -1.68
N VAL A 39 -12.07 -20.54 -2.82
CA VAL A 39 -11.57 -19.25 -3.36
C VAL A 39 -12.26 -18.10 -2.66
N LEU A 40 -13.57 -18.21 -2.44
CA LEU A 40 -14.37 -17.17 -1.80
C LEU A 40 -13.97 -16.97 -0.33
N GLU A 41 -13.72 -18.05 0.42
CA GLU A 41 -13.26 -17.99 1.81
C GLU A 41 -11.91 -17.28 1.93
N VAL A 42 -10.94 -17.66 1.09
CA VAL A 42 -9.61 -17.02 1.07
C VAL A 42 -9.71 -15.54 0.68
N ALA A 43 -10.52 -15.23 -0.35
CA ALA A 43 -10.73 -13.86 -0.79
C ALA A 43 -11.39 -13.00 0.30
N ALA A 44 -12.43 -13.51 0.96
CA ALA A 44 -13.09 -12.82 2.06
C ALA A 44 -12.14 -12.59 3.23
N GLY A 45 -11.34 -13.59 3.61
CA GLY A 45 -10.31 -13.46 4.64
C GLY A 45 -9.29 -12.37 4.34
N LEU A 46 -8.81 -12.29 3.10
CA LEU A 46 -7.86 -11.25 2.67
C LEU A 46 -8.48 -9.84 2.66
N ILE A 47 -9.72 -9.71 2.19
CA ILE A 47 -10.45 -8.43 2.17
C ILE A 47 -10.65 -7.93 3.62
N ILE A 48 -11.07 -8.81 4.53
CA ILE A 48 -11.26 -8.45 5.94
C ILE A 48 -9.92 -8.10 6.59
N ALA A 49 -8.87 -8.88 6.36
CA ALA A 49 -7.54 -8.62 6.90
C ALA A 49 -6.96 -7.27 6.44
N THR A 50 -7.10 -6.95 5.15
CA THR A 50 -6.62 -5.67 4.60
C THR A 50 -7.42 -4.49 5.13
N ALA A 51 -8.76 -4.60 5.17
CA ALA A 51 -9.63 -3.57 5.72
C ALA A 51 -9.36 -3.33 7.22
N PHE A 52 -9.19 -4.40 8.01
CA PHE A 52 -8.86 -4.32 9.43
C PHE A 52 -7.50 -3.67 9.69
N THR A 53 -6.49 -4.03 8.89
CA THR A 53 -5.15 -3.40 8.96
C THR A 53 -5.23 -1.91 8.62
N ALA A 54 -6.01 -1.53 7.61
CA ALA A 54 -6.21 -0.13 7.22
C ALA A 54 -6.91 0.67 8.33
N LEU A 55 -7.95 0.11 8.94
CA LEU A 55 -8.66 0.74 10.06
C LEU A 55 -7.72 0.95 11.27
N THR A 56 -6.98 -0.08 11.64
CA THR A 56 -6.02 -0.03 12.76
C THR A 56 -4.93 1.01 12.50
N THR A 57 -4.39 1.03 11.27
CA THR A 57 -3.39 2.01 10.85
C THR A 57 -3.93 3.44 10.90
N SER A 58 -5.17 3.65 10.46
CA SER A 58 -5.83 4.96 10.50
C SER A 58 -6.03 5.45 11.93
N LEU A 59 -6.49 4.57 12.83
CA LEU A 59 -6.66 4.87 14.25
C LEU A 59 -5.34 5.32 14.89
N ILE A 60 -4.25 4.61 14.59
CA ILE A 60 -2.93 4.92 15.12
C ILE A 60 -2.42 6.24 14.55
N THR A 61 -2.52 6.40 13.23
CA THR A 61 -2.02 7.61 12.57
C THR A 61 -2.80 8.86 12.99
N SER A 62 -4.11 8.73 13.22
CA SER A 62 -4.99 9.87 13.47
C SER A 62 -5.14 10.22 14.95
N ILE A 63 -5.03 9.24 15.85
CA ILE A 63 -5.26 9.46 17.30
C ILE A 63 -3.97 9.26 18.10
N PHE A 64 -3.27 8.14 17.89
CA PHE A 64 -2.10 7.82 18.70
C PHE A 64 -0.86 8.60 18.31
N LEU A 65 -0.57 8.79 17.01
CA LEU A 65 0.61 9.55 16.57
C LEU A 65 0.60 11.00 17.08
N PRO A 66 -0.52 11.76 17.04
CA PRO A 66 -0.58 13.08 17.67
C PRO A 66 -0.34 13.06 19.18
N LEU A 67 -0.86 12.04 19.88
CA LEU A 67 -0.65 11.89 21.33
C LEU A 67 0.80 11.56 21.68
N ILE A 68 1.43 10.70 20.88
CA ILE A 68 2.82 10.28 21.05
C ILE A 68 3.77 11.41 20.61
N SER A 69 3.41 12.20 19.58
CA SER A 69 4.25 13.29 19.08
C SER A 69 4.31 14.50 20.02
N LEU A 70 3.36 14.62 20.95
CA LEU A 70 3.43 15.58 22.06
C LEU A 70 4.54 15.24 23.06
N LEU A 71 5.10 14.03 23.02
CA LEU A 71 6.18 13.63 23.90
C LEU A 71 7.51 14.23 23.39
N PRO A 72 8.21 15.05 24.20
CA PRO A 72 9.38 15.82 23.76
C PRO A 72 10.59 14.97 23.34
N PHE A 73 10.57 13.68 23.63
CA PHE A 73 11.63 12.72 23.32
C PHE A 73 11.45 12.00 21.98
N LEU A 74 10.25 12.05 21.36
CA LEU A 74 10.00 11.45 20.05
C LEU A 74 9.77 12.59 19.04
N SER A 75 10.85 12.96 18.33
CA SER A 75 10.84 14.16 17.49
C SER A 75 9.73 14.11 16.42
N HIS A 76 9.05 15.24 16.23
CA HIS A 76 7.93 15.44 15.30
C HIS A 76 8.26 15.11 13.83
N ASN A 77 9.55 14.99 13.50
CA ASN A 77 10.04 14.87 12.12
C ASN A 77 11.05 13.72 11.96
N LEU A 78 10.83 12.58 12.65
CA LEU A 78 11.66 11.39 12.45
C LEU A 78 11.74 11.02 10.97
N SER A 79 10.64 10.98 10.22
CA SER A 79 10.63 10.73 8.77
C SER A 79 11.58 11.64 7.95
N LEU A 80 11.82 12.88 8.40
CA LEU A 80 12.70 13.84 7.72
C LEU A 80 14.15 13.75 8.19
N GLN A 81 14.46 12.89 9.15
CA GLN A 81 15.83 12.62 9.56
C GLN A 81 16.49 11.65 8.59
N PHE A 82 17.38 12.18 7.78
CA PHE A 82 18.16 11.39 6.85
C PHE A 82 19.62 11.85 6.83
N LEU A 83 20.52 10.89 6.65
CA LEU A 83 21.95 11.13 6.52
C LEU A 83 22.35 10.92 5.07
N THR A 84 22.77 11.99 4.39
CA THR A 84 23.27 11.92 3.02
C THR A 84 24.70 11.38 3.03
N LEU A 85 24.88 10.14 2.57
CA LEU A 85 26.17 9.44 2.53
C LEU A 85 26.99 9.81 1.28
N ARG A 86 26.33 10.05 0.15
CA ARG A 86 26.95 10.54 -1.09
C ARG A 86 26.22 11.78 -1.56
N ARG A 87 26.96 12.88 -1.75
CA ARG A 87 26.41 14.18 -2.16
C ARG A 87 26.05 14.17 -3.65
N GLY A 88 24.86 14.66 -3.97
CA GLY A 88 24.45 14.98 -5.33
C GLY A 88 24.93 16.37 -5.77
N PRO A 89 24.74 16.73 -7.06
CA PRO A 89 25.16 18.01 -7.62
C PRO A 89 24.55 19.25 -6.94
N ALA A 90 23.34 19.14 -6.39
CA ALA A 90 22.61 20.22 -5.73
C ALA A 90 22.75 20.21 -4.19
N TYR A 91 23.78 19.55 -3.66
CA TYR A 91 24.04 19.50 -2.21
C TYR A 91 24.26 20.89 -1.61
N ASN A 92 23.38 21.31 -0.70
CA ASN A 92 23.50 22.59 -0.01
C ASN A 92 24.16 22.43 1.36
N ALA A 93 25.40 22.89 1.50
CA ALA A 93 26.17 22.79 2.75
C ALA A 93 25.63 23.64 3.93
N THR A 94 24.65 24.52 3.70
CA THR A 94 24.00 25.29 4.79
C THR A 94 22.86 24.53 5.48
N LEU A 95 22.43 23.40 4.91
CA LEU A 95 21.40 22.54 5.51
C LEU A 95 22.06 21.36 6.26
N PRO A 96 21.57 20.98 7.46
CA PRO A 96 22.14 19.89 8.28
C PRO A 96 22.32 18.56 7.53
N SER A 97 21.49 18.30 6.52
CA SER A 97 21.46 17.07 5.72
C SER A 97 21.65 17.31 4.21
N GLY A 98 21.95 18.55 3.79
CA GLY A 98 22.19 18.91 2.38
C GLY A 98 20.93 19.19 1.55
N TYR A 99 19.78 18.65 1.96
CA TYR A 99 18.48 18.75 1.29
C TYR A 99 17.36 18.92 2.32
N ASN A 100 16.18 19.38 1.88
CA ASN A 100 15.03 19.55 2.78
C ASN A 100 14.24 18.25 2.98
N THR A 101 14.27 17.34 2.01
CA THR A 101 13.57 16.05 2.07
C THR A 101 14.46 14.93 1.55
N PRO A 102 14.31 13.69 2.07
CA PRO A 102 15.05 12.54 1.55
C PRO A 102 14.67 12.23 0.09
N ALA A 103 13.44 12.56 -0.33
CA ALA A 103 13.00 12.42 -1.72
C ALA A 103 13.77 13.34 -2.68
N GLN A 104 14.01 14.59 -2.27
CA GLN A 104 14.80 15.54 -3.05
C GLN A 104 16.26 15.08 -3.20
N ALA A 105 16.82 14.48 -2.15
CA ALA A 105 18.17 13.96 -2.17
C ALA A 105 18.29 12.72 -3.08
N LEU A 106 17.28 11.83 -3.08
CA LEU A 106 17.24 10.66 -3.96
C LEU A 106 17.14 11.06 -5.44
N ASP A 107 16.32 12.07 -5.74
CA ASP A 107 16.11 12.61 -7.10
C ASP A 107 17.38 13.28 -7.65
N ASP A 108 18.17 13.91 -6.78
CA ASP A 108 19.49 14.49 -7.12
C ASP A 108 20.61 13.43 -7.22
N GLY A 109 20.28 12.14 -7.16
CA GLY A 109 21.23 11.02 -7.23
C GLY A 109 22.12 10.89 -5.99
N ALA A 110 21.75 11.55 -4.89
CA ALA A 110 22.43 11.44 -3.61
C ALA A 110 22.07 10.09 -2.95
N VAL A 111 23.06 9.40 -2.39
CA VAL A 111 22.81 8.18 -1.61
C VAL A 111 22.46 8.61 -0.19
N VAL A 112 21.24 8.33 0.22
CA VAL A 112 20.68 8.81 1.49
C VAL A 112 20.29 7.64 2.39
N LEU A 113 20.77 7.70 3.63
CA LEU A 113 20.37 6.81 4.72
C LEU A 113 19.23 7.48 5.50
N ALA A 114 17.99 7.21 5.11
CA ALA A 114 16.79 7.70 5.77
C ALA A 114 16.44 6.87 7.03
N TRP A 115 17.31 6.91 8.05
CA TRP A 115 17.11 6.21 9.32
C TRP A 115 15.82 6.62 10.04
N GLY A 116 15.38 7.85 9.79
CA GLY A 116 14.15 8.41 10.28
C GLY A 116 12.87 7.71 9.83
N ASP A 117 12.78 7.39 8.55
CA ASP A 117 11.65 6.64 7.96
C ASP A 117 11.60 5.19 8.47
N PHE A 118 12.76 4.57 8.69
CA PHE A 118 12.84 3.25 9.31
C PHE A 118 12.32 3.27 10.76
N LEU A 119 12.75 4.24 11.57
CA LEU A 119 12.31 4.34 12.96
C LEU A 119 10.81 4.66 13.07
N ASP A 120 10.28 5.49 12.18
CA ASP A 120 8.83 5.73 12.06
C ASP A 120 8.07 4.42 11.82
N LYS A 121 8.54 3.57 10.90
CA LYS A 121 7.94 2.25 10.65
C LYS A 121 8.01 1.32 11.86
N VAL A 122 9.13 1.33 12.59
CA VAL A 122 9.29 0.53 13.82
C VAL A 122 8.32 0.99 14.91
N VAL A 123 8.21 2.30 15.15
CA VAL A 123 7.26 2.87 16.13
C VAL A 123 5.83 2.51 15.74
N ARG A 124 5.47 2.63 14.46
CA ARG A 124 4.14 2.23 13.94
C ARG A 124 3.87 0.75 14.16
N PHE A 125 4.84 -0.12 13.91
CA PHE A 125 4.71 -1.56 14.15
C PHE A 125 4.37 -1.86 15.62
N PHE A 126 5.12 -1.28 16.56
CA PHE A 126 4.85 -1.46 17.99
C PHE A 126 3.54 -0.80 18.44
N ALA A 127 3.16 0.33 17.86
CA ALA A 127 1.87 0.96 18.13
C ALA A 127 0.71 0.05 17.68
N ILE A 128 0.80 -0.56 16.48
CA ILE A 128 -0.19 -1.54 15.99
C ILE A 128 -0.26 -2.73 16.94
N ALA A 129 0.88 -3.32 17.29
CA ALA A 129 0.94 -4.44 18.23
C ALA A 129 0.30 -4.08 19.60
N GLY A 130 0.59 -2.89 20.12
CA GLY A 130 0.03 -2.40 21.38
C GLY A 130 -1.48 -2.23 21.33
N VAL A 131 -2.02 -1.64 20.25
CA VAL A 131 -3.47 -1.49 20.07
C VAL A 131 -4.16 -2.85 19.97
N LEU A 132 -3.62 -3.76 19.14
CA LEU A 132 -4.18 -5.11 19.02
C LEU A 132 -4.15 -5.86 20.36
N TRP A 133 -3.09 -5.67 21.15
CA TRP A 133 -2.99 -6.23 22.49
C TRP A 133 -4.06 -5.66 23.44
N VAL A 134 -4.31 -4.34 23.42
CA VAL A 134 -5.38 -3.72 24.23
C VAL A 134 -6.76 -4.23 23.82
N VAL A 135 -7.03 -4.33 22.50
CA VAL A 135 -8.29 -4.88 21.98
C VAL A 135 -8.46 -6.33 22.41
N ALA A 136 -7.44 -7.17 22.24
CA ALA A 136 -7.46 -8.56 22.66
C ALA A 136 -7.68 -8.72 24.18
N LEU A 137 -7.05 -7.85 24.98
CA LEU A 137 -7.24 -7.81 26.43
C LEU A 137 -8.67 -7.39 26.81
N GLY A 138 -9.28 -6.48 26.05
CA GLY A 138 -10.69 -6.10 26.21
C GLY A 138 -11.62 -7.28 25.99
N TYR A 139 -11.48 -7.97 24.85
CA TYR A 139 -12.26 -9.17 24.54
C TYR A 139 -12.09 -10.30 25.56
N GLY A 140 -10.86 -10.51 26.04
CA GLY A 140 -10.59 -11.54 27.06
C GLY A 140 -11.27 -11.29 28.41
N ARG A 141 -11.68 -10.05 28.71
CA ARG A 141 -12.42 -9.73 29.94
C ARG A 141 -13.91 -10.01 29.86
N GLU A 142 -14.49 -9.99 28.66
CA GLU A 142 -15.94 -10.16 28.46
C GLU A 142 -16.36 -11.62 28.23
N VAL A 143 -15.45 -12.48 27.77
CA VAL A 143 -15.70 -13.91 27.48
C VAL A 143 -15.41 -14.82 28.70
N GLY A 144 -15.04 -14.22 29.84
CA GLY A 144 -14.64 -14.91 31.07
C GLY A 144 -15.74 -15.07 32.14
N GLU A 145 -17.02 -14.91 31.79
CA GLU A 145 -18.17 -15.28 32.65
C GLU A 145 -19.11 -16.27 31.95
#